data_AF-A0A3D3W6N9-F1
#
_entry.id   AF-A0A3D3W6N9-F1
#
_cell.length_a   1.000
_cell.length_b   1.000
_cell.length_c   1.000
_cell.angle_alpha   90.00
_cell.angle_beta   90.00
_cell.angle_gamma   90.00
#
_symmetry.space_group_name_H-M   'P 1'
#
loop_
_entity.id
_entity.type
_entity.pdbx_description
1 polymer ?
#
loop_
_entity_poly.entity_id
_entity_poly.type
_entity_poly.pdbx_seq_one_letter_code
_entity_poly.pdbx_strand_id
1 'polypeptide(L)'
;MWANFTNSICLIIYIAVGYQLINLIPRGVLASVLLYTGWKMCEPAVWRHVAHVGRDQLIVFTFTVLVTVATDLLIGIIAGTILQFILSALACRGAARACGGREVRLSELFSNPVVHKGWVGDEYHIYVDKPVMPTNQRLLQRELDGLPDDVRKVTVHLNSDPSAWEGVGGFFMNPVDAAEQVGDAWHIHLTRPLVCFSLMKLSDELDRVPASATEVVLHLDRGVLLIDHSACDQLNSFITELKASGRSVEIRGFDRLTPYSGHPSSGRIFRGSSGTTQSFPQPV
;
A
#
# COMPACT_ATOMS: atom_id res chain seq x y z
N MET A 1 -3.95 22.19 -23.13
CA MET A 1 -3.09 23.34 -22.76
C MET A 1 -3.73 24.69 -23.13
N TRP A 2 -4.24 24.87 -24.35
CA TRP A 2 -4.92 26.11 -24.80
C TRP A 2 -6.13 26.53 -23.94
N ALA A 3 -6.95 25.58 -23.45
CA ALA A 3 -8.13 25.89 -22.62
C ALA A 3 -7.79 26.60 -21.30
N ASN A 4 -6.74 26.17 -20.60
CA ASN A 4 -6.30 26.81 -19.37
C ASN A 4 -5.77 28.22 -19.63
N PHE A 5 -5.07 28.41 -20.75
CA PHE A 5 -4.56 29.72 -21.15
C PHE A 5 -5.70 30.70 -21.50
N THR A 6 -6.70 30.26 -22.27
CA THR A 6 -7.88 31.06 -22.59
C THR A 6 -8.66 31.42 -21.31
N ASN A 7 -8.88 30.47 -20.40
CA ASN A 7 -9.55 30.73 -19.12
C ASN A 7 -8.83 31.81 -18.30
N SER A 8 -7.50 31.70 -18.16
CA SER A 8 -6.69 32.69 -17.44
C SER A 8 -6.77 34.09 -18.07
N ILE A 9 -6.69 34.20 -19.40
CA ILE A 9 -6.85 35.49 -20.10
C ILE A 9 -8.26 36.06 -19.88
N CYS A 10 -9.31 35.24 -20.00
CA CYS A 10 -10.68 35.67 -19.76
C CYS A 10 -10.87 36.16 -18.31
N LEU A 11 -10.31 35.47 -17.32
CA LEU A 11 -10.35 35.90 -15.92
C LEU A 11 -9.62 37.23 -15.69
N ILE A 12 -8.44 37.42 -16.29
CA ILE A 12 -7.69 38.68 -16.20
C ILE A 12 -8.50 39.84 -16.79
N ILE A 13 -9.09 39.66 -17.98
CA ILE A 13 -9.93 40.66 -18.62
C ILE A 13 -11.17 40.96 -17.78
N TYR A 14 -11.82 39.92 -17.24
CA TYR A 14 -13.01 40.07 -16.40
C TYR A 14 -12.72 40.86 -15.11
N ILE A 15 -11.58 40.62 -14.46
CA ILE A 15 -11.18 41.38 -13.26
C ILE A 15 -10.83 42.82 -13.64
N ALA A 16 -10.09 43.04 -14.74
CA ALA A 16 -9.66 44.37 -15.17
C ALA A 16 -10.83 45.28 -15.56
N VAL A 17 -11.85 44.75 -16.23
CA VAL A 17 -13.03 45.50 -16.69
C VAL A 17 -14.16 45.50 -15.65
N GLY A 18 -14.37 44.36 -14.98
CA GLY A 18 -15.51 44.11 -14.09
C GLY A 18 -15.31 44.52 -12.63
N TYR A 19 -14.16 45.08 -12.25
CA TYR A 19 -13.85 45.47 -10.86
C TYR A 19 -14.97 46.28 -10.18
N GLN A 20 -15.58 47.24 -10.89
CA GLN A 20 -16.67 48.05 -10.34
C GLN A 20 -17.93 47.22 -10.03
N LEU A 21 -18.21 46.19 -10.84
CA LEU A 21 -19.35 45.29 -10.65
C LEU A 21 -19.07 44.27 -9.52
N ILE A 22 -17.83 43.80 -9.39
CA ILE A 22 -17.42 42.86 -8.33
C ILE A 22 -17.61 43.47 -6.94
N ASN A 23 -17.30 44.76 -6.77
CA ASN A 23 -17.49 45.46 -5.50
C ASN A 23 -18.97 45.66 -5.12
N LEU A 24 -19.91 45.46 -6.05
CA LEU A 24 -21.35 45.52 -5.81
C LEU A 24 -21.95 44.17 -5.41
N ILE A 25 -21.18 43.07 -5.45
CA ILE A 25 -21.69 41.73 -5.14
C ILE A 25 -22.17 41.70 -3.69
N PRO A 26 -23.47 41.45 -3.44
CA PRO A 26 -23.99 41.34 -2.09
C PRO A 26 -23.36 40.15 -1.36
N ARG A 27 -22.99 40.33 -0.08
CA ARG A 27 -22.42 39.27 0.75
C ARG A 27 -23.31 38.02 0.83
N GLY A 28 -24.63 38.19 0.73
CA GLY A 28 -25.59 37.09 0.70
C GLY A 28 -25.42 36.18 -0.52
N VAL A 29 -25.06 36.72 -1.69
CA VAL A 29 -24.80 35.93 -2.89
C VAL A 29 -23.55 35.07 -2.70
N LEU A 30 -22.47 35.64 -2.14
CA LEU A 30 -21.24 34.89 -1.86
C LEU A 30 -21.48 33.78 -0.82
N ALA A 31 -22.24 34.05 0.24
CA ALA A 31 -22.62 33.05 1.23
C ALA A 31 -23.48 31.93 0.62
N SER A 32 -24.44 32.28 -0.25
CA SER A 32 -25.28 31.30 -0.95
C SER A 32 -24.47 30.39 -1.87
N VAL A 33 -23.50 30.95 -2.62
CA VAL A 33 -22.61 30.16 -3.47
C VAL A 33 -21.75 29.22 -2.62
N LEU A 34 -21.20 29.70 -1.50
CA LEU A 34 -20.38 28.89 -0.59
C LEU A 34 -21.19 27.75 0.07
N LEU A 35 -22.43 28.01 0.49
CA LEU A 35 -23.30 26.98 1.05
C LEU A 35 -23.65 25.92 0.00
N TYR A 36 -23.96 26.34 -1.22
CA TYR A 36 -24.28 25.40 -2.30
C TYR A 36 -23.06 24.57 -2.71
N THR A 37 -21.88 25.18 -2.85
CA THR A 37 -20.66 24.45 -3.15
C THR A 37 -20.29 23.53 -1.98
N GLY A 38 -20.38 23.98 -0.73
CA GLY A 38 -20.15 23.14 0.46
C GLY A 38 -21.10 21.94 0.53
N TRP A 39 -22.41 22.15 0.30
CA TRP A 39 -23.40 21.06 0.25
C TRP A 39 -23.08 20.04 -0.85
N LYS A 40 -22.68 20.53 -2.04
CA LYS A 40 -22.31 19.67 -3.17
C LYS A 40 -21.00 18.90 -2.93
N MET A 41 -20.03 19.51 -2.23
CA MET A 41 -18.77 18.83 -1.87
C MET A 41 -18.96 17.80 -0.76
N CYS A 42 -19.87 18.05 0.18
CA CYS A 42 -20.22 17.14 1.27
C CYS A 42 -21.48 16.32 0.94
N GLU A 43 -21.63 15.85 -0.30
CA GLU A 43 -22.86 15.19 -0.74
C GLU A 43 -23.17 13.96 0.14
N PRO A 44 -24.39 13.84 0.71
CA PRO A 44 -24.76 12.71 1.56
C PRO A 44 -24.67 11.34 0.87
N ALA A 45 -24.67 11.32 -0.47
CA ALA A 45 -24.44 10.11 -1.25
C ALA A 45 -23.04 9.52 -0.99
N VAL A 46 -22.01 10.36 -0.81
CA VAL A 46 -20.64 9.93 -0.53
C VAL A 46 -20.57 9.19 0.81
N TRP A 47 -21.28 9.69 1.84
CA TRP A 47 -21.34 9.03 3.14
C TRP A 47 -21.95 7.63 3.06
N ARG A 48 -23.03 7.45 2.26
CA ARG A 48 -23.60 6.12 2.04
C ARG A 48 -22.63 5.20 1.29
N HIS A 49 -21.96 5.72 0.27
CA HIS A 49 -20.97 4.94 -0.48
C HIS A 49 -19.85 4.44 0.45
N VAL A 50 -19.25 5.33 1.25
CA VAL A 50 -18.21 4.97 2.22
C VAL A 50 -18.73 3.96 3.25
N ALA A 51 -19.97 4.12 3.73
CA ALA A 51 -20.57 3.17 4.65
C ALA A 51 -20.77 1.77 4.05
N HIS A 52 -21.07 1.68 2.74
CA HIS A 52 -21.18 0.40 2.02
C HIS A 52 -19.83 -0.26 1.78
N VAL A 53 -18.78 0.54 1.57
CA VAL A 53 -17.42 0.05 1.36
C VAL A 53 -16.85 -0.57 2.65
N GLY A 54 -17.04 0.06 3.81
CA GLY A 54 -16.59 -0.52 5.08
C GLY A 54 -16.83 0.38 6.28
N ARG A 55 -17.14 -0.26 7.43
CA ARG A 55 -17.35 0.45 8.69
C ARG A 55 -16.09 1.15 9.18
N ASP A 56 -14.93 0.54 8.97
CA ASP A 56 -13.64 1.10 9.40
C ASP A 56 -13.33 2.42 8.66
N GLN A 57 -13.64 2.48 7.36
CA GLN A 57 -13.46 3.69 6.55
C GLN A 57 -14.44 4.80 6.94
N LEU A 58 -15.69 4.44 7.25
CA LEU A 58 -16.68 5.40 7.77
C LEU A 58 -16.21 6.04 9.08
N ILE A 59 -15.61 5.25 9.98
CA ILE A 59 -15.08 5.74 11.26
C ILE A 59 -13.97 6.77 11.01
N VAL A 60 -12.99 6.44 10.17
CA VAL A 60 -11.86 7.34 9.85
C VAL A 60 -12.36 8.62 9.17
N PHE A 61 -13.27 8.50 8.21
CA PHE A 61 -13.86 9.63 7.51
C PHE A 61 -14.63 10.55 8.46
N THR A 62 -15.53 9.99 9.28
CA THR A 62 -16.34 10.75 10.25
C THR A 62 -15.45 11.43 11.28
N PHE A 63 -14.44 10.74 11.79
CA PHE A 63 -13.46 11.29 12.72
C PHE A 63 -12.71 12.48 12.10
N THR A 64 -12.23 12.33 10.87
CA THR A 64 -11.51 13.39 10.15
C THR A 64 -12.38 14.64 9.95
N VAL A 65 -13.65 14.45 9.56
CA VAL A 65 -14.62 15.55 9.41
C VAL A 65 -14.86 16.24 10.76
N LEU A 66 -15.09 15.47 11.83
CA LEU A 66 -15.34 16.01 13.16
C LEU A 66 -14.16 16.86 13.66
N VAL A 67 -12.93 16.34 13.53
CA VAL A 67 -11.71 17.06 13.93
C VAL A 67 -11.52 18.31 13.08
N THR A 68 -11.75 18.23 11.77
CA THR A 68 -11.64 19.38 10.85
C THR A 68 -12.61 20.50 11.21
N VAL A 69 -13.85 20.16 11.53
CA VAL A 69 -14.89 21.13 11.92
C VAL A 69 -14.62 21.73 13.31
N ALA A 70 -14.06 20.93 14.23
CA ALA A 70 -13.77 21.37 15.60
C ALA A 70 -12.47 22.18 15.72
N THR A 71 -11.50 21.95 14.84
CA THR A 71 -10.17 22.56 14.88
C THR A 71 -9.90 23.29 13.58
N ASP A 72 -9.15 22.67 12.67
CA ASP A 72 -8.78 23.20 11.37
C ASP A 72 -8.55 22.05 10.38
N LEU A 73 -8.59 22.36 9.08
CA LEU A 73 -8.32 21.40 8.00
C LEU A 73 -6.97 20.68 8.17
N LEU A 74 -5.93 21.41 8.58
CA LEU A 74 -4.59 20.83 8.75
C LEU A 74 -4.56 19.80 9.88
N ILE A 75 -5.11 20.14 11.05
CA ILE A 75 -5.15 19.25 12.21
C ILE A 75 -6.05 18.04 11.91
N GLY A 76 -7.17 18.26 11.21
CA GLY A 76 -8.05 17.20 10.73
C GLY A 76 -7.33 16.17 9.87
N ILE A 77 -6.58 16.62 8.85
CA ILE A 77 -5.82 15.71 7.96
C ILE A 77 -4.75 14.95 8.74
N ILE A 78 -3.99 15.62 9.61
CA ILE A 78 -2.95 14.96 10.42
C ILE A 78 -3.56 13.91 11.35
N ALA A 79 -4.63 14.27 12.08
CA ALA A 79 -5.30 13.36 13.00
C ALA A 79 -5.93 12.16 12.26
N GLY A 80 -6.57 12.40 11.11
CA GLY A 80 -7.14 11.35 10.27
C GLY A 80 -6.09 10.38 9.73
N THR A 81 -4.95 10.93 9.26
CA THR A 81 -3.82 10.12 8.77
C THR A 81 -3.24 9.26 9.89
N ILE A 82 -3.06 9.82 11.09
CA ILE A 82 -2.58 9.09 12.27
C ILE A 82 -3.58 7.99 12.66
N LEU A 83 -4.88 8.27 12.65
CA LEU A 83 -5.90 7.27 12.99
C LEU A 83 -5.89 6.11 11.98
N GLN A 84 -5.87 6.40 10.68
CA GLN A 84 -5.78 5.39 9.62
C GLN A 84 -4.54 4.52 9.79
N PHE A 85 -3.40 5.14 10.09
CA PHE A 85 -2.15 4.45 10.34
C PHE A 85 -2.23 3.52 11.54
N ILE A 86 -2.77 3.99 12.68
CA ILE A 86 -2.93 3.19 13.90
C ILE A 86 -3.87 2.01 13.64
N LEU A 87 -5.02 2.22 12.99
CA LEU A 87 -5.97 1.15 12.69
C LEU A 87 -5.35 0.09 11.77
N SER A 88 -4.65 0.52 10.72
CA SER A 88 -3.95 -0.40 9.80
C SER A 88 -2.85 -1.18 10.52
N ALA A 89 -2.09 -0.52 11.41
CA ALA A 89 -1.04 -1.15 12.20
C ALA A 89 -1.61 -2.18 13.19
N LEU A 90 -2.69 -1.84 13.89
CA LEU A 90 -3.36 -2.76 14.82
C LEU A 90 -3.97 -3.96 14.08
N ALA A 91 -4.62 -3.71 12.94
CA ALA A 91 -5.19 -4.75 12.09
C ALA A 91 -4.10 -5.72 11.58
N CYS A 92 -2.98 -5.18 11.07
CA CYS A 92 -1.84 -5.98 10.63
C CYS A 92 -1.22 -6.80 11.78
N ARG A 93 -1.05 -6.20 12.96
CA ARG A 93 -0.57 -6.91 14.17
C ARG A 93 -1.53 -8.01 14.63
N GLY A 94 -2.84 -7.83 14.45
CA GLY A 94 -3.84 -8.86 14.71
C GLY A 94 -3.72 -10.04 13.74
N ALA A 95 -3.61 -9.75 12.44
CA ALA A 95 -3.45 -10.74 11.37
C ALA A 95 -2.14 -11.54 11.52
N ALA A 96 -1.05 -10.85 11.84
CA ALA A 96 0.26 -11.40 12.18
C ALA A 96 0.19 -12.46 13.28
N ARG A 97 -0.46 -12.11 14.41
CA ARG A 97 -0.68 -13.03 15.53
C ARG A 97 -1.51 -14.25 15.11
N ALA A 98 -2.50 -14.07 14.23
CA ALA A 98 -3.30 -15.17 13.69
C ALA A 98 -2.53 -16.09 12.73
N CYS A 99 -1.46 -15.60 12.08
CA CYS A 99 -0.54 -16.41 11.26
C CYS A 99 0.48 -17.21 12.06
N GLY A 100 0.56 -17.04 13.38
CA GLY A 100 1.64 -17.62 14.20
C GLY A 100 2.97 -16.89 14.04
N GLY A 101 2.97 -15.66 13.51
CA GLY A 101 4.17 -14.82 13.38
C GLY A 101 4.79 -14.50 14.75
N ARG A 102 6.11 -14.61 14.84
CA ARG A 102 6.89 -14.24 16.03
C ARG A 102 6.92 -12.72 16.17
N GLU A 103 6.40 -12.14 17.25
CA GLU A 103 6.40 -10.67 17.42
C GLU A 103 7.83 -10.11 17.35
N VAL A 104 8.15 -9.38 16.27
CA VAL A 104 9.48 -8.78 16.10
C VAL A 104 9.64 -7.69 17.14
N ARG A 105 10.62 -7.87 18.03
CA ARG A 105 10.92 -6.85 19.04
C ARG A 105 11.61 -5.67 18.36
N LEU A 106 11.27 -4.45 18.77
CA LEU A 106 11.94 -3.23 18.32
C LEU A 106 13.47 -3.31 18.47
N SER A 107 13.99 -4.06 19.44
CA SER A 107 15.42 -4.30 19.62
C SER A 107 16.05 -5.16 18.51
N GLU A 108 15.28 -6.06 17.89
CA GLU A 108 15.75 -6.91 16.79
C GLU A 108 15.91 -6.12 15.49
N LEU A 109 15.19 -5.00 15.32
CA LEU A 109 15.35 -4.07 14.20
C LEU A 109 16.72 -3.40 14.14
N PHE A 110 17.34 -3.17 15.30
CA PHE A 110 18.66 -2.51 15.41
C PHE A 110 19.80 -3.51 15.66
N SER A 111 19.49 -4.81 15.70
CA SER A 111 20.48 -5.86 15.91
C SER A 111 21.04 -6.36 14.59
N ASN A 112 22.22 -7.00 14.63
CA ASN A 112 22.80 -7.64 13.45
C ASN A 112 21.81 -8.68 12.88
N PRO A 113 21.44 -8.57 11.59
CA PRO A 113 20.44 -9.44 10.99
C PRO A 113 20.92 -10.87 10.71
N VAL A 114 22.25 -11.09 10.69
CA VAL A 114 22.86 -12.41 10.51
C VAL A 114 22.76 -13.19 11.82
N VAL A 115 22.13 -14.37 11.79
CA VAL A 115 21.99 -15.25 12.95
C VAL A 115 23.08 -16.31 12.94
N HIS A 116 23.25 -17.02 11.83
CA HIS A 116 24.26 -18.07 11.65
C HIS A 116 25.02 -17.90 10.33
N LYS A 117 26.33 -18.11 10.39
CA LYS A 117 27.22 -18.13 9.22
C LYS A 117 28.08 -19.38 9.27
N GLY A 118 28.18 -20.10 8.16
CA GLY A 118 28.90 -21.37 8.13
C GLY A 118 29.14 -21.88 6.72
N TRP A 119 30.17 -22.71 6.58
CA TRP A 119 30.47 -23.42 5.35
C TRP A 119 29.54 -24.63 5.20
N VAL A 120 28.90 -24.75 4.04
CA VAL A 120 28.14 -25.93 3.64
C VAL A 120 28.67 -26.38 2.29
N GLY A 121 29.58 -27.36 2.30
CA GLY A 121 30.31 -27.77 1.10
C GLY A 121 31.27 -26.69 0.61
N ASP A 122 31.14 -26.29 -0.66
CA ASP A 122 31.96 -25.25 -1.33
C ASP A 122 31.26 -23.86 -1.33
N GLU A 123 30.11 -23.75 -0.67
CA GLU A 123 29.32 -22.51 -0.60
C GLU A 123 29.31 -21.95 0.84
N TYR A 124 29.38 -20.63 0.95
CA TYR A 124 29.27 -19.93 2.21
C TYR A 124 27.81 -19.54 2.45
N HIS A 125 27.19 -20.13 3.47
CA HIS A 125 25.76 -19.92 3.76
C HIS A 125 25.61 -18.88 4.88
N ILE A 126 24.83 -17.83 4.60
CA ILE A 126 24.47 -16.79 5.57
C ILE A 126 22.97 -16.89 5.83
N TYR A 127 22.59 -17.20 7.07
CA TYR A 127 21.20 -17.26 7.49
C TYR A 127 20.79 -15.93 8.12
N VAL A 128 19.81 -15.28 7.49
CA VAL A 128 19.26 -14.00 7.90
C VAL A 128 17.82 -14.21 8.34
N ASP A 129 17.61 -14.35 9.65
CA ASP A 129 16.28 -14.58 10.24
C ASP A 129 15.64 -13.28 10.79
N LYS A 130 16.34 -12.14 10.67
CA LYS A 130 15.86 -10.84 11.16
C LYS A 130 15.62 -9.87 9.99
N PRO A 131 14.69 -8.92 10.13
CA PRO A 131 14.40 -7.97 9.07
C PRO A 131 15.61 -7.12 8.70
N VAL A 132 15.88 -7.01 7.40
CA VAL A 132 16.89 -6.10 6.86
C VAL A 132 16.24 -4.74 6.61
N MET A 133 16.60 -3.78 7.45
CA MET A 133 16.15 -2.39 7.43
C MET A 133 17.33 -1.48 7.05
N PRO A 134 17.10 -0.28 6.48
CA PRO A 134 18.19 0.66 6.19
C PRO A 134 19.12 0.92 7.39
N THR A 135 18.58 0.83 8.60
CA THR A 135 19.30 1.04 9.86
C THR A 135 20.30 -0.07 10.19
N ASN A 136 19.97 -1.35 9.91
CA ASN A 136 20.85 -2.50 10.19
C ASN A 136 21.52 -3.06 8.92
N GLN A 137 21.13 -2.58 7.74
CA GLN A 137 21.73 -2.93 6.44
C GLN A 137 23.23 -2.65 6.42
N ARG A 138 23.69 -1.59 7.10
CA ARG A 138 25.13 -1.29 7.24
C ARG A 138 25.88 -2.37 8.02
N LEU A 139 25.22 -3.05 8.96
CA LEU A 139 25.83 -4.17 9.68
C LEU A 139 25.91 -5.42 8.81
N LEU A 140 24.87 -5.68 8.02
CA LEU A 140 24.90 -6.77 7.04
C LEU A 140 25.98 -6.54 5.98
N GLN A 141 26.10 -5.30 5.48
CA GLN A 141 27.15 -4.91 4.53
C GLN A 141 28.54 -5.12 5.12
N ARG A 142 28.79 -4.70 6.38
CA ARG A 142 30.07 -4.99 7.04
C ARG A 142 30.39 -6.48 7.15
N GLU A 143 29.35 -7.31 7.29
CA GLU A 143 29.51 -8.76 7.41
C GLU A 143 29.70 -9.44 6.05
N LEU A 144 29.15 -8.87 4.99
CA LEU A 144 29.44 -9.23 3.60
C LEU A 144 30.85 -8.76 3.18
N ASP A 145 31.24 -7.53 3.56
CA ASP A 145 32.57 -6.98 3.27
C ASP A 145 33.69 -7.73 4.03
N GLY A 146 33.34 -8.43 5.12
CA GLY A 146 34.23 -9.28 5.90
C GLY A 146 34.24 -10.76 5.49
N LEU A 147 33.69 -11.11 4.32
CA LEU A 147 33.74 -12.47 3.78
C LEU A 147 35.20 -12.87 3.47
N PRO A 148 35.62 -14.11 3.81
CA PRO A 148 36.97 -14.56 3.50
C PRO A 148 37.16 -14.68 1.97
N ASP A 149 38.37 -14.32 1.50
CA ASP A 149 38.71 -14.18 0.07
C ASP A 149 38.64 -15.49 -0.75
N ASP A 150 38.34 -16.63 -0.10
CA ASP A 150 38.18 -17.96 -0.69
C ASP A 150 36.75 -18.28 -1.14
N VAL A 151 35.77 -17.43 -0.80
CA VAL A 151 34.35 -17.67 -1.11
C VAL A 151 34.03 -17.31 -2.56
N ARG A 152 33.81 -18.34 -3.40
CA ARG A 152 33.36 -18.15 -4.80
C ARG A 152 31.86 -17.93 -4.94
N LYS A 153 31.05 -18.42 -3.99
CA LYS A 153 29.59 -18.34 -4.04
C LYS A 153 29.02 -18.23 -2.62
N VAL A 154 28.24 -17.17 -2.41
CA VAL A 154 27.53 -16.90 -1.14
C VAL A 154 26.05 -17.14 -1.38
N THR A 155 25.46 -18.04 -0.59
CA THR A 155 24.03 -18.32 -0.63
C THR A 155 23.39 -17.76 0.63
N VAL A 156 22.63 -16.67 0.48
CA VAL A 156 21.93 -16.02 1.61
C VAL A 156 20.56 -16.66 1.76
N HIS A 157 20.38 -17.40 2.84
CA HIS A 157 19.10 -18.00 3.22
C HIS A 157 18.32 -16.96 4.02
N LEU A 158 17.37 -16.31 3.34
CA LEU A 158 16.41 -15.41 3.99
C LEU A 158 15.29 -16.29 4.55
N ASN A 159 15.29 -16.49 5.87
CA ASN A 159 14.13 -17.08 6.52
C ASN A 159 13.06 -16.00 6.62
N SER A 160 12.28 -15.88 5.54
CA SER A 160 11.23 -14.89 5.36
C SER A 160 10.00 -15.25 6.22
N ASP A 161 10.18 -15.36 7.53
CA ASP A 161 9.04 -15.47 8.44
C ASP A 161 8.23 -14.17 8.33
N PRO A 162 6.89 -14.25 8.15
CA PRO A 162 6.03 -13.08 7.97
C PRO A 162 6.25 -12.02 9.06
N SER A 163 6.67 -12.46 10.26
CA SER A 163 7.11 -11.62 11.38
C SER A 163 8.07 -10.48 11.04
N ALA A 164 9.08 -10.69 10.20
CA ALA A 164 10.10 -9.69 9.88
C ALA A 164 9.49 -8.40 9.28
N TRP A 165 8.40 -8.55 8.53
CA TRP A 165 7.75 -7.47 7.79
C TRP A 165 6.50 -6.91 8.48
N GLU A 166 6.10 -7.50 9.61
CA GLU A 166 4.93 -7.13 10.44
C GLU A 166 5.14 -5.84 11.27
N GLY A 167 6.35 -5.27 11.24
CA GLY A 167 6.63 -3.97 11.84
C GLY A 167 6.02 -2.82 11.03
N VAL A 168 5.74 -1.71 11.71
CA VAL A 168 5.25 -0.45 11.12
C VAL A 168 6.08 0.03 9.91
N GLY A 169 7.35 -0.36 9.83
CA GLY A 169 8.23 -0.05 8.70
C GLY A 169 7.78 -0.66 7.37
N GLY A 170 7.11 -1.82 7.37
CA GLY A 170 6.65 -2.50 6.17
C GLY A 170 5.65 -1.67 5.34
N PHE A 171 4.89 -0.80 6.00
CA PHE A 171 3.89 0.06 5.36
C PHE A 171 4.49 1.10 4.42
N PHE A 172 5.75 1.47 4.63
CA PHE A 172 6.45 2.45 3.81
C PHE A 172 7.45 1.79 2.86
N MET A 173 7.61 0.47 2.86
CA MET A 173 8.54 -0.23 1.98
C MET A 173 7.89 -0.53 0.62
N ASN A 174 8.71 -0.90 -0.38
CA ASN A 174 8.17 -1.38 -1.64
C ASN A 174 7.47 -2.72 -1.39
N PRO A 175 6.16 -2.85 -1.67
CA PRO A 175 5.46 -4.11 -1.43
C PRO A 175 5.81 -5.20 -2.45
N VAL A 176 6.37 -4.82 -3.60
CA VAL A 176 6.86 -5.75 -4.62
C VAL A 176 8.29 -6.15 -4.27
N ASP A 177 8.52 -7.46 -4.15
CA ASP A 177 9.83 -8.03 -3.84
C ASP A 177 10.58 -8.43 -5.11
N ALA A 178 9.86 -8.99 -6.07
CA ALA A 178 10.37 -9.38 -7.37
C ALA A 178 9.32 -9.14 -8.45
N ALA A 179 9.78 -8.67 -9.61
CA ALA A 179 8.99 -8.61 -10.83
C ALA A 179 9.81 -9.28 -11.94
N GLU A 180 9.30 -10.38 -12.48
CA GLU A 180 10.01 -11.23 -13.42
C GLU A 180 9.15 -11.55 -14.63
N GLN A 181 9.76 -11.61 -15.81
CA GLN A 181 9.10 -12.06 -17.02
C GLN A 181 9.32 -13.56 -17.20
N VAL A 182 8.24 -14.34 -17.17
CA VAL A 182 8.26 -15.78 -17.41
C VAL A 182 7.52 -16.05 -18.72
N GLY A 183 8.29 -16.14 -19.81
CA GLY A 183 7.71 -16.26 -21.15
C GLY A 183 6.95 -14.99 -21.55
N ASP A 184 5.64 -15.13 -21.80
CA ASP A 184 4.76 -14.02 -22.19
C ASP A 184 3.94 -13.44 -21.01
N ALA A 185 4.13 -14.00 -19.82
CA ALA A 185 3.50 -13.56 -18.58
C ALA A 185 4.46 -12.71 -17.75
N TRP A 186 3.97 -11.60 -17.20
CA TRP A 186 4.69 -10.77 -16.25
C TRP A 186 4.24 -11.10 -14.83
N HIS A 187 5.17 -11.60 -14.01
CA HIS A 187 4.91 -12.06 -12.65
C HIS A 187 5.34 -11.00 -11.65
N ILE A 188 4.43 -10.58 -10.77
CA ILE A 188 4.70 -9.62 -9.70
C ILE A 188 4.47 -10.29 -8.35
N HIS A 189 5.51 -10.35 -7.52
CA HIS A 189 5.49 -10.97 -6.21
C HIS A 189 5.34 -9.92 -5.12
N LEU A 190 4.16 -9.89 -4.50
CA LEU A 190 3.80 -8.99 -3.41
C LEU A 190 3.98 -9.73 -2.09
N THR A 191 4.94 -9.30 -1.28
CA THR A 191 5.29 -9.99 -0.02
C THR A 191 4.91 -9.19 1.22
N ARG A 192 4.44 -7.95 1.08
CA ARG A 192 4.22 -7.03 2.21
C ARG A 192 2.76 -6.57 2.28
N PRO A 193 2.28 -6.08 3.45
CA PRO A 193 0.96 -5.48 3.57
C PRO A 193 0.76 -4.35 2.56
N LEU A 194 -0.39 -4.34 1.89
CA LEU A 194 -0.75 -3.32 0.92
C LEU A 194 -1.62 -2.28 1.61
N VAL A 195 -1.02 -1.16 1.96
CA VAL A 195 -1.72 -0.04 2.61
C VAL A 195 -1.55 1.22 1.80
N CYS A 196 -2.33 2.26 2.12
CA CYS A 196 -2.29 3.54 1.45
C CYS A 196 -0.88 4.18 1.45
N PHE A 197 -0.04 3.89 2.44
CA PHE A 197 1.34 4.38 2.53
C PHE A 197 2.32 3.70 1.56
N SER A 198 2.06 2.45 1.16
CA SER A 198 2.87 1.72 0.18
C SER A 198 2.36 1.92 -1.25
N LEU A 199 1.22 2.59 -1.43
CA LEU A 199 0.51 2.72 -2.69
C LEU A 199 1.33 3.37 -3.80
N MET A 200 2.09 4.43 -3.48
CA MET A 200 2.90 5.12 -4.49
C MET A 200 3.95 4.19 -5.09
N LYS A 201 4.63 3.40 -4.25
CA LYS A 201 5.63 2.43 -4.69
C LYS A 201 5.01 1.27 -5.46
N LEU A 202 3.83 0.84 -5.05
CA LEU A 202 3.05 -0.14 -5.79
C LEU A 202 2.71 0.40 -7.18
N SER A 203 2.21 1.63 -7.28
CA SER A 203 1.88 2.26 -8.56
C SER A 203 3.09 2.33 -9.48
N ASP A 204 4.23 2.81 -8.98
CA ASP A 204 5.47 2.90 -9.76
C ASP A 204 5.89 1.53 -10.32
N GLU A 205 5.64 0.44 -9.59
CA GLU A 205 5.98 -0.92 -10.03
C GLU A 205 4.95 -1.53 -10.97
N LEU A 206 3.66 -1.20 -10.80
CA LEU A 206 2.60 -1.56 -11.73
C LEU A 206 2.76 -0.83 -13.07
N ASP A 207 3.24 0.42 -13.06
CA ASP A 207 3.51 1.21 -14.26
C ASP A 207 4.74 0.71 -15.04
N ARG A 208 5.63 -0.06 -14.39
CA ARG A 208 6.78 -0.70 -15.03
C ARG A 208 6.42 -1.94 -15.83
N VAL A 209 5.18 -2.43 -15.74
CA VAL A 209 4.75 -3.62 -16.47
C VAL A 209 4.91 -3.38 -17.97
N PRO A 210 5.76 -4.16 -18.67
CA PRO A 210 6.08 -3.91 -20.06
C PRO A 210 4.84 -4.09 -20.94
N ALA A 211 4.69 -3.21 -21.93
CA ALA A 211 3.54 -3.24 -22.81
C ALA A 211 3.46 -4.50 -23.72
N SER A 212 4.54 -5.28 -23.78
CA SER A 212 4.65 -6.52 -24.53
C SER A 212 4.07 -7.74 -23.80
N ALA A 213 3.79 -7.67 -22.49
CA ALA A 213 3.27 -8.81 -21.74
C ALA A 213 1.76 -8.98 -22.01
N THR A 214 1.37 -10.16 -22.49
CA THR A 214 -0.03 -10.49 -22.80
C THR A 214 -0.80 -10.95 -21.56
N GLU A 215 -0.08 -11.43 -20.56
CA GLU A 215 -0.61 -11.90 -19.27
C GLU A 215 0.14 -11.24 -18.11
N VAL A 216 -0.58 -10.84 -17.05
CA VAL A 216 -0.01 -10.28 -15.82
C VAL A 216 -0.51 -11.11 -14.64
N VAL A 217 0.41 -11.71 -13.89
CA VAL A 217 0.10 -12.56 -12.74
C VAL A 217 0.58 -11.88 -11.46
N LEU A 218 -0.35 -11.51 -10.59
CA LEU A 218 -0.04 -10.92 -9.28
C LEU A 218 -0.07 -12.02 -8.22
N HIS A 219 1.08 -12.29 -7.61
CA HIS A 219 1.23 -13.27 -6.54
C HIS A 219 1.17 -12.55 -5.19
N LEU A 220 0.14 -12.85 -4.39
CA LEU A 220 0.02 -12.40 -3.01
C LEU A 220 0.62 -13.46 -2.09
N ASP A 221 1.85 -13.22 -1.66
CA ASP A 221 2.60 -14.13 -0.81
C ASP A 221 2.08 -14.13 0.65
N ARG A 222 2.67 -15.00 1.48
CA ARG A 222 2.26 -15.15 2.88
C ARG A 222 2.41 -13.91 3.74
N GLY A 223 3.27 -12.96 3.35
CA GLY A 223 3.44 -11.70 4.09
C GLY A 223 2.40 -10.62 3.75
N VAL A 224 1.53 -10.83 2.75
CA VAL A 224 0.38 -9.94 2.51
C VAL A 224 -0.73 -10.29 3.51
N LEU A 225 -0.67 -9.67 4.69
CA LEU A 225 -1.62 -9.92 5.78
C LEU A 225 -2.83 -8.98 5.76
N LEU A 226 -2.64 -7.80 5.18
CA LEU A 226 -3.61 -6.73 5.13
C LEU A 226 -3.53 -6.07 3.75
N ILE A 227 -4.70 -5.85 3.16
CA ILE A 227 -4.90 -5.00 1.98
C ILE A 227 -5.94 -3.97 2.42
N ASP A 228 -5.59 -2.69 2.48
CA ASP A 228 -6.58 -1.66 2.81
C ASP A 228 -7.47 -1.31 1.62
N HIS A 229 -8.48 -0.47 1.85
CA HIS A 229 -9.41 -0.05 0.80
C HIS A 229 -8.67 0.59 -0.39
N SER A 230 -7.77 1.54 -0.12
CA SER A 230 -7.08 2.28 -1.17
C SER A 230 -6.22 1.38 -2.05
N ALA A 231 -5.51 0.42 -1.46
CA ALA A 231 -4.76 -0.58 -2.21
C ALA A 231 -5.67 -1.50 -3.03
N CYS A 232 -6.81 -1.92 -2.47
CA CYS A 232 -7.78 -2.73 -3.20
C CYS A 232 -8.37 -1.97 -4.41
N ASP A 233 -8.67 -0.69 -4.25
CA ASP A 233 -9.15 0.19 -5.32
C ASP A 233 -8.12 0.36 -6.44
N GLN A 234 -6.84 0.56 -6.07
CA GLN A 234 -5.75 0.67 -7.04
C GLN A 234 -5.60 -0.63 -7.83
N LEU A 235 -5.62 -1.78 -7.17
CA LEU A 235 -5.56 -3.08 -7.83
C LEU A 235 -6.76 -3.28 -8.77
N ASN A 236 -7.98 -2.98 -8.32
CA ASN A 236 -9.17 -3.10 -9.16
C ASN A 236 -9.11 -2.17 -10.39
N SER A 237 -8.60 -0.96 -10.22
CA SER A 237 -8.41 -0.01 -11.33
C SER A 237 -7.39 -0.54 -12.33
N PHE A 238 -6.25 -1.02 -11.86
CA PHE A 238 -5.20 -1.61 -12.68
C PHE A 238 -5.69 -2.85 -13.45
N ILE A 239 -6.43 -3.76 -12.81
CA ILE A 239 -7.04 -4.92 -13.47
C ILE A 239 -8.01 -4.48 -14.56
N THR A 240 -8.82 -3.45 -14.29
CA THR A 240 -9.81 -2.95 -15.24
C THR A 240 -9.14 -2.34 -16.46
N GLU A 241 -8.04 -1.60 -16.26
CA GLU A 241 -7.22 -1.03 -17.33
C GLU A 241 -6.54 -2.11 -18.19
N LEU A 242 -5.97 -3.14 -17.56
CA LEU A 242 -5.38 -4.26 -18.28
C LEU A 242 -6.42 -5.06 -19.07
N LYS A 243 -7.60 -5.30 -18.51
CA LYS A 243 -8.71 -5.94 -19.24
C LYS A 243 -9.20 -5.08 -20.40
N ALA A 244 -9.26 -3.76 -20.23
CA ALA A 244 -9.65 -2.83 -21.30
C ALA A 244 -8.64 -2.80 -22.45
N SER A 245 -7.35 -3.03 -22.17
CA SER A 245 -6.30 -3.20 -23.19
C SER A 245 -6.23 -4.61 -23.81
N GLY A 246 -7.10 -5.54 -23.38
CA GLY A 246 -7.17 -6.90 -23.90
C GLY A 246 -6.17 -7.88 -23.28
N ARG A 247 -5.52 -7.50 -22.18
CA ARG A 247 -4.57 -8.35 -21.45
C ARG A 247 -5.28 -9.19 -20.39
N SER A 248 -4.76 -10.39 -20.15
CA SER A 248 -5.26 -11.28 -19.09
C SER A 248 -4.58 -10.96 -17.75
N VAL A 249 -5.35 -11.03 -16.66
CA VAL A 249 -4.85 -10.75 -15.30
C VAL A 249 -5.30 -11.84 -14.36
N GLU A 250 -4.36 -12.48 -13.67
CA GLU A 250 -4.61 -13.50 -12.65
C GLU A 250 -4.07 -13.01 -11.30
N ILE A 251 -4.86 -13.15 -10.22
CA ILE A 251 -4.39 -12.85 -8.85
C ILE A 251 -4.36 -14.14 -8.06
N ARG A 252 -3.17 -14.55 -7.63
CA ARG A 252 -2.96 -15.74 -6.79
C ARG A 252 -2.86 -15.35 -5.32
N GLY A 253 -3.46 -16.16 -4.45
CA GLY A 253 -3.40 -15.94 -2.99
C GLY A 253 -4.49 -15.01 -2.42
N PHE A 254 -5.36 -14.47 -3.28
CA PHE A 254 -6.45 -13.57 -2.87
C PHE A 254 -7.47 -14.23 -1.94
N ASP A 255 -7.70 -15.55 -2.10
CA ASP A 255 -8.68 -16.33 -1.31
C ASP A 255 -8.32 -16.44 0.18
N ARG A 256 -7.05 -16.20 0.54
CA ARG A 256 -6.58 -16.25 1.93
C ARG A 256 -7.03 -15.05 2.75
N LEU A 257 -7.49 -13.98 2.10
CA LEU A 257 -7.83 -12.70 2.72
C LEU A 257 -9.35 -12.53 2.79
N THR A 258 -9.84 -12.36 4.02
CA THR A 258 -11.26 -12.10 4.27
C THR A 258 -11.57 -10.62 4.11
N PRO A 259 -12.57 -10.23 3.29
CA PRO A 259 -12.95 -8.83 3.13
C PRO A 259 -13.68 -8.31 4.38
N TYR A 260 -13.50 -7.02 4.69
CA TYR A 260 -14.22 -6.34 5.77
C TYR A 260 -15.71 -6.15 5.48
N SER A 261 -16.09 -6.05 4.20
CA SER A 261 -17.47 -5.92 3.74
C SER A 261 -17.71 -6.72 2.44
N GLY A 262 -18.95 -6.75 1.96
CA GLY A 262 -19.29 -7.38 0.67
C GLY A 262 -18.88 -6.58 -0.56
N HIS A 263 -18.24 -5.40 -0.41
CA HIS A 263 -17.90 -4.55 -1.54
C HIS A 263 -16.63 -5.04 -2.29
N PRO A 264 -16.57 -4.98 -3.63
CA PRO A 264 -15.39 -5.40 -4.41
C PRO A 264 -14.10 -4.67 -4.04
N SER A 265 -14.18 -3.41 -3.63
CA SER A 265 -13.04 -2.61 -3.15
C SER A 265 -12.80 -2.68 -1.64
N SER A 266 -13.59 -3.50 -0.92
CA SER A 266 -13.39 -3.64 0.53
C SER A 266 -11.96 -4.06 0.82
N GLY A 267 -11.34 -3.38 1.78
CA GLY A 267 -10.10 -3.86 2.38
C GLY A 267 -10.28 -5.30 2.87
N ARG A 268 -9.18 -6.04 2.91
CA ARG A 268 -9.13 -7.45 3.24
C ARG A 268 -8.03 -7.73 4.25
N ILE A 269 -8.28 -8.68 5.13
CA ILE A 269 -7.37 -9.05 6.21
C ILE A 269 -7.29 -10.56 6.35
N PHE A 270 -6.11 -11.07 6.67
CA PHE A 270 -5.92 -12.47 7.04
C PHE A 270 -6.49 -12.74 8.44
N ARG A 271 -7.36 -13.74 8.57
CA ARG A 271 -8.04 -14.09 9.85
C ARG A 271 -7.80 -15.52 10.35
N GLY A 272 -6.86 -16.27 9.77
CA GLY A 272 -6.62 -17.66 10.18
C GLY A 272 -7.70 -18.62 9.64
N SER A 273 -7.44 -19.11 8.42
CA SER A 273 -8.08 -20.19 7.63
C SER A 273 -9.60 -20.48 7.75
N SER A 274 -10.25 -20.50 6.58
CA SER A 274 -11.17 -21.57 6.20
C SER A 274 -10.88 -22.03 4.76
N GLY A 275 -10.11 -23.13 4.59
CA GLY A 275 -9.83 -23.89 3.34
C GLY A 275 -8.94 -23.15 2.31
N THR A 276 -7.87 -23.66 1.72
CA THR A 276 -7.47 -25.03 1.37
C THR A 276 -5.94 -25.11 1.43
N THR A 277 -5.41 -26.15 2.06
CA THR A 277 -3.99 -26.50 2.03
C THR A 277 -3.58 -26.82 0.59
N GLN A 278 -2.90 -25.91 -0.10
CA GLN A 278 -2.03 -26.29 -1.21
C GLN A 278 -0.65 -26.58 -0.63
N SER A 279 -0.38 -27.88 -0.48
CA SER A 279 0.96 -28.44 -0.35
C SER A 279 1.74 -28.11 -1.62
N PHE A 280 2.81 -27.31 -1.49
CA PHE A 280 3.85 -27.27 -2.53
C PHE A 280 4.57 -28.62 -2.54
N PRO A 281 4.72 -29.29 -3.70
CA PRO A 281 5.54 -30.49 -3.80
C PRO A 281 7.00 -30.11 -3.53
N GLN A 282 7.59 -30.79 -2.54
CA GLN A 282 9.04 -30.78 -2.33
C GLN A 282 9.70 -31.43 -3.57
N PRO A 283 10.77 -30.84 -4.12
CA PRO A 283 11.56 -31.53 -5.13
C PRO A 283 12.18 -32.79 -4.50
N VAL A 284 11.97 -33.93 -5.16
CA VAL A 284 12.64 -35.20 -4.86
C VAL A 284 14.04 -35.17 -5.45
#